data_AF-A0A6P0U8C7-F1
#
_entry.id   AF-A0A6P0U8C7-F1
#
_cell.length_a   1.000
_cell.length_b   1.000
_cell.length_c   1.000
_cell.angle_alpha   90.00
_cell.angle_beta   90.00
_cell.angle_gamma   90.00
#
_symmetry.space_group_name_H-M   'P 1'
#
loop_
_entity.id
_entity.type
_entity.pdbx_description
1 polymer ?
#
loop_
_entity_poly.entity_id
_entity_poly.type
_entity_poly.pdbx_seq_one_letter_code
_entity_poly.pdbx_strand_id
1 'polypeptide(L)' 'MEFLVAVWICCGVCCAIIAEKKYRDQTLWFFLGILFGIFALITIALLPSA' A
#
# COMPACT_ATOMS: atom_id res chain seq x y z
N MET A 1 17.45 9.76 -7.44
CA MET A 1 16.41 8.97 -8.15
C MET A 1 16.09 7.68 -7.39
N GLU A 2 17.11 6.96 -6.90
CA GLU A 2 16.97 5.71 -6.13
C GLU A 2 16.13 5.83 -4.85
N PHE A 3 16.30 6.90 -4.05
CA PHE A 3 15.52 7.12 -2.84
C PHE A 3 14.01 7.26 -3.10
N LEU A 4 13.63 7.91 -4.20
CA LEU A 4 12.24 8.12 -4.59
C LEU A 4 11.58 6.78 -4.97
N VAL A 5 12.29 5.94 -5.72
CA VAL A 5 11.84 4.60 -6.10
C VAL A 5 11.72 3.70 -4.86
N ALA A 6 12.68 3.76 -3.94
CA ALA A 6 12.65 2.99 -2.69
C ALA A 6 11.44 3.35 -1.80
N VAL A 7 11.12 4.64 -1.67
CA VAL A 7 9.93 5.11 -0.93
C VAL A 7 8.64 4.60 -1.58
N TRP A 8 8.56 4.59 -2.91
CA TRP A 8 7.38 4.12 -3.61
C TRP A 8 7.16 2.61 -3.47
N ILE A 9 8.23 1.82 -3.60
CA ILE A 9 8.18 0.37 -3.38
C ILE A 9 7.80 0.08 -1.92
N CYS A 10 8.38 0.81 -0.96
CA CYS A 10 8.01 0.69 0.45
C CYS A 10 6.52 0.97 0.67
N CYS A 11 5.96 2.01 0.03
CA CYS A 11 4.53 2.29 0.09
C CYS A 11 3.67 1.13 -0.45
N GLY A 12 4.07 0.54 -1.58
CA GLY A 12 3.44 -0.64 -2.16
C GLY A 12 3.44 -1.84 -1.21
N VAL A 13 4.59 -2.18 -0.65
CA VAL A 13 4.76 -3.30 0.28
C VAL A 13 3.93 -3.07 1.54
N CYS A 14 3.97 -1.87 2.12
CA CYS A 14 3.16 -1.53 3.28
C CYS A 14 1.65 -1.64 2.99
N CYS A 15 1.18 -1.18 1.82
CA CYS A 15 -0.22 -1.35 1.42
C CYS A 15 -0.62 -2.82 1.35
N ALA A 16 0.23 -3.66 0.75
CA ALA A 16 -0.01 -5.09 0.64
C ALA A 16 -0.13 -5.76 2.01
N ILE A 17 0.77 -5.45 2.95
CA ILE A 17 0.75 -6.03 4.30
C ILE A 17 -0.51 -5.59 5.07
N ILE A 18 -0.89 -4.32 4.99
CA ILE A 18 -2.09 -3.82 5.68
C ILE A 18 -3.35 -4.43 5.05
N ALA A 19 -3.38 -4.62 3.73
CA ALA A 19 -4.48 -5.27 3.04
C ALA A 19 -4.65 -6.74 3.47
N GLU A 20 -3.54 -7.49 3.57
CA GLU A 20 -3.54 -8.88 4.06
C GLU A 20 -4.16 -8.98 5.46
N LYS A 21 -3.71 -8.12 6.37
CA LYS A 21 -4.20 -8.07 7.76
C LYS A 21 -5.67 -7.68 7.86
N LYS A 22 -6.23 -7.07 6.82
CA LYS A 22 -7.63 -6.65 6.73
C LYS A 22 -8.46 -7.59 5.86
N TYR A 23 -7.95 -8.78 5.51
CA TYR A 23 -8.61 -9.74 4.62
C TYR A 23 -9.02 -9.13 3.27
N ARG A 24 -8.22 -8.21 2.76
CA ARG A 24 -8.40 -7.57 1.45
C ARG A 24 -7.37 -8.07 0.45
N ASP A 25 -7.66 -7.84 -0.83
CA ASP A 25 -6.81 -8.28 -1.92
C ASP A 25 -5.43 -7.62 -1.88
N GLN A 26 -4.42 -8.43 -1.59
CA GLN A 26 -3.06 -8.00 -1.34
C GLN A 26 -2.39 -7.46 -2.60
N THR A 27 -2.61 -8.15 -3.73
CA THR A 27 -2.03 -7.80 -5.02
C THR A 27 -2.61 -6.49 -5.54
N LEU A 28 -3.92 -6.30 -5.44
CA LEU A 28 -4.58 -5.06 -5.83
C LEU A 28 -4.03 -3.86 -5.05
N TRP A 29 -3.89 -3.99 -3.73
CA TRP A 29 -3.38 -2.90 -2.87
C TRP A 29 -1.89 -2.66 -3.00
N PHE A 30 -1.08 -3.67 -3.36
CA PHE A 30 0.32 -3.48 -3.71
C PHE A 30 0.48 -2.56 -4.93
N PHE A 31 -0.23 -2.86 -6.02
CA PHE A 31 -0.20 -2.04 -7.23
C PHE A 31 -0.77 -0.64 -6.98
N LEU A 32 -1.84 -0.52 -6.19
CA LEU A 32 -2.37 0.78 -5.76
C LEU A 32 -1.35 1.57 -4.94
N GLY A 33 -0.62 0.92 -4.04
CA GLY A 33 0.43 1.53 -3.24
C GLY A 33 1.64 2.00 -4.05
N ILE A 34 1.98 1.31 -5.14
CA ILE A 34 3.02 1.78 -6.06
C ILE A 34 2.51 2.93 -6.94
N LEU A 35 1.27 2.85 -7.43
CA LEU A 35 0.72 3.84 -8.36
C LEU A 35 0.37 5.16 -7.67
N PHE A 36 -0.27 5.10 -6.49
CA PHE A 36 -0.72 6.26 -5.72
C PHE A 36 0.20 6.59 -4.54
N GLY A 37 1.19 5.76 -4.22
CA GLY A 37 2.16 6.01 -3.15
C GLY A 37 1.52 6.15 -1.77
N ILE A 38 1.89 7.24 -1.09
CA ILE A 38 1.45 7.55 0.27
C ILE A 38 -0.08 7.67 0.38
N PHE A 39 -0.78 8.10 -0.67
CA PHE A 39 -2.24 8.27 -0.64
C PHE A 39 -2.95 6.91 -0.47
N ALA A 40 -2.53 5.89 -1.22
CA ALA A 40 -3.07 4.54 -1.06
C ALA A 40 -2.77 3.98 0.34
N LEU A 41 -1.58 4.26 0.89
CA LEU A 41 -1.17 3.80 2.22
C LEU A 41 -2.05 4.41 3.32
N ILE A 42 -2.33 5.71 3.25
CA ILE A 42 -3.26 6.36 4.17
C ILE A 42 -4.67 5.78 4.01
N THR A 43 -5.09 5.52 2.77
CA THR A 43 -6.43 5.00 2.48
C THR A 43 -6.65 3.61 3.10
N ILE A 44 -5.75 2.64 2.85
CA ILE A 44 -5.85 1.29 3.44
C ILE A 44 -5.70 1.32 4.97
N ALA A 45 -4.90 2.24 5.51
CA ALA A 45 -4.71 2.38 6.95
C ALA A 45 -5.99 2.86 7.65
N LEU A 46 -6.68 3.87 7.07
CA LEU A 46 -7.94 4.40 7.59
C LEU A 46 -9.14 3.49 7.30
N LEU A 47 -9.05 2.65 6.26
CA LEU A 47 -10.13 1.75 5.90
C LEU A 47 -10.33 0.71 7.03
N PRO A 48 -11.53 0.62 7.63
CA PRO A 48 -11.78 -0.32 8.72
C PRO A 48 -11.46 -1.74 8.28
N SER A 49 -10.95 -2.54 9.21
CA SER A 49 -10.89 -3.99 9.02
C SER A 49 -12.33 -4.47 9.01
N ALA A 50 -12.74 -5.21 7.97
CA ALA A 50 -14.07 -5.80 7.91
C ALA A 50 -14.25 -6.86 9.01
#